data_AF-A0A7C6BXV8-F1
#
_entry.id   AF-A0A7C6BXV8-F1
#
_cell.length_a   1.000
_cell.length_b   1.000
_cell.length_c   1.000
_cell.angle_alpha   90.00
_cell.angle_beta   90.00
_cell.angle_gamma   90.00
#
_symmetry.space_group_name_H-M   'P 1'
#
loop_
_entity.id
_entity.type
_entity.pdbx_description
1 polymer ?
#
loop_
_entity_poly.entity_id
_entity_poly.type
_entity_poly.pdbx_seq_one_letter_code
_entity_poly.pdbx_strand_id
1 'polypeptide(L)'
;MLTNTLLKYAAKFDWQVNQDEDFTFGEYKGYLYSLMSGRNFTAIFTPVAGLQIEDTDKLFDWLEDNQKKYNFLNYEITDNFLCIRLKEGIIARSVNSIRETIEDLSNLFQQIDLLSEVCVVCGKPTTDANKGLYLDLFCYMHAECEYLEGIDIAGEYERALEAELKEAEEAEIDQVKEVVGAAKIEVEVAEESEAAMEVVEETELNQN
;
A
#
# COMPACT_ATOMS: atom_id res chain seq x y z
N MET A 1 -12.06 23.11 13.67
CA MET A 1 -12.94 23.95 12.86
C MET A 1 -12.70 23.67 11.39
N LEU A 2 -13.73 23.21 10.67
CA LEU A 2 -13.69 23.06 9.22
C LEU A 2 -13.25 24.35 8.52
N THR A 3 -12.36 24.22 7.53
CA THR A 3 -11.96 25.35 6.70
C THR A 3 -13.11 25.78 5.78
N ASN A 4 -13.11 27.06 5.38
CA ASN A 4 -14.02 27.56 4.35
C ASN A 4 -13.93 26.77 3.03
N THR A 5 -12.78 26.17 2.72
CA THR A 5 -12.62 25.31 1.54
C THR A 5 -13.49 24.06 1.66
N LEU A 6 -13.47 23.34 2.79
CA LEU A 6 -14.27 22.14 2.98
C LEU A 6 -15.78 22.45 3.04
N LEU A 7 -16.18 23.56 3.67
CA LEU A 7 -17.58 24.00 3.64
C LEU A 7 -18.06 24.30 2.21
N LYS A 8 -17.21 24.92 1.38
CA LYS A 8 -17.52 25.16 -0.05
C LYS A 8 -17.51 23.86 -0.85
N TYR A 9 -16.62 22.92 -0.52
CA TYR A 9 -16.60 21.59 -1.12
C TYR A 9 -17.93 20.88 -0.86
N ALA A 10 -18.35 20.87 0.41
CA ALA A 10 -19.58 20.25 0.84
C ALA A 10 -20.79 20.79 0.10
N ALA A 11 -20.94 22.12 0.09
CA ALA A 11 -22.04 22.79 -0.61
C ALA A 11 -22.01 22.59 -2.14
N LYS A 12 -20.82 22.50 -2.75
CA LYS A 12 -20.68 22.34 -4.21
C LYS A 12 -21.07 20.94 -4.67
N PHE A 13 -20.77 19.91 -3.87
CA PHE A 13 -20.93 18.51 -4.26
C PHE A 13 -22.04 17.78 -3.48
N ASP A 14 -22.87 18.52 -2.74
CA ASP A 14 -23.96 17.99 -1.91
C ASP A 14 -23.50 16.97 -0.87
N TRP A 15 -22.33 17.23 -0.26
CA TRP A 15 -21.81 16.43 0.85
C TRP A 15 -22.31 16.96 2.19
N GLN A 16 -22.45 16.05 3.15
CA GLN A 16 -22.93 16.36 4.49
C GLN A 16 -21.83 17.01 5.32
N VAL A 17 -22.21 17.91 6.21
CA VAL A 17 -21.28 18.56 7.16
C VAL A 17 -21.69 18.18 8.57
N ASN A 18 -20.76 17.60 9.32
CA ASN A 18 -20.87 17.45 10.76
C ASN A 18 -19.99 18.52 11.42
N GLN A 19 -20.64 19.54 11.98
CA GLN A 19 -19.94 20.66 12.60
C GLN A 19 -19.36 20.30 13.97
N ASP A 20 -19.93 19.33 14.67
CA ASP A 20 -19.49 18.94 16.01
C ASP A 20 -18.17 18.17 15.92
N GLU A 21 -18.04 17.30 14.92
CA GLU A 21 -16.84 16.48 14.68
C GLU A 21 -15.85 17.12 13.68
N ASP A 22 -16.17 18.30 13.14
CA ASP A 22 -15.34 18.99 12.15
C ASP A 22 -15.05 18.16 10.87
N PHE A 23 -16.04 17.38 10.42
CA PHE A 23 -15.95 16.56 9.22
C PHE A 23 -16.94 16.95 8.13
N THR A 24 -16.56 16.66 6.89
CA THR A 24 -17.45 16.62 5.72
C THR A 24 -17.48 15.21 5.17
N PHE A 25 -18.67 14.66 4.91
CA PHE A 25 -18.86 13.28 4.47
C PHE A 25 -19.62 13.21 3.16
N GLY A 26 -19.22 12.31 2.29
CA GLY A 26 -20.01 12.03 1.10
C GLY A 26 -19.49 10.84 0.32
N GLU A 27 -20.13 10.64 -0.82
CA GLU A 27 -19.84 9.53 -1.70
C GLU A 27 -19.33 10.05 -3.05
N TYR A 28 -18.34 9.36 -3.60
CA TYR A 28 -17.95 9.54 -4.99
C TYR A 28 -17.63 8.22 -5.66
N LYS A 29 -18.25 7.97 -6.82
CA LYS A 29 -18.11 6.73 -7.60
C LYS A 29 -18.34 5.45 -6.78
N GLY A 30 -19.25 5.50 -5.79
CA GLY A 30 -19.55 4.38 -4.90
C GLY A 30 -18.66 4.28 -3.66
N TYR A 31 -17.56 5.05 -3.58
CA TYR A 31 -16.66 5.06 -2.43
C TYR A 31 -17.06 6.16 -1.43
N LEU A 32 -16.96 5.82 -0.15
CA LEU A 32 -17.32 6.72 0.96
C LEU A 32 -16.08 7.48 1.43
N TYR A 33 -16.25 8.78 1.65
CA TYR A 33 -15.15 9.67 2.05
C TYR A 33 -15.53 10.50 3.26
N SER A 34 -14.56 10.67 4.15
CA SER A 34 -14.57 11.69 5.21
C SER A 34 -13.45 12.69 4.94
N LEU A 35 -13.74 13.97 5.14
CA LEU A 35 -12.78 15.07 4.99
C LEU A 35 -12.72 15.86 6.29
N MET A 36 -11.52 16.14 6.79
CA MET A 36 -11.34 17.08 7.91
C MET A 36 -10.26 18.10 7.59
N SER A 37 -10.32 19.23 8.28
CA SER A 37 -9.25 20.23 8.28
C SER A 37 -8.36 20.07 9.51
N GLY A 38 -7.05 19.94 9.30
CA GLY A 38 -6.05 19.95 10.34
C GLY A 38 -5.22 21.23 10.35
N ARG A 39 -4.21 21.28 11.23
CA ARG A 39 -3.26 22.41 11.27
C ARG A 39 -2.32 22.35 10.08
N ASN A 40 -2.58 23.15 9.05
CA ASN A 40 -1.85 23.22 7.78
C ASN A 40 -1.97 21.95 6.92
N PHE A 41 -3.06 21.21 7.05
CA PHE A 41 -3.36 20.10 6.14
C PHE A 41 -4.87 19.91 5.99
N THR A 42 -5.26 19.27 4.89
CA THR A 42 -6.59 18.68 4.69
C THR A 42 -6.41 17.16 4.69
N ALA A 43 -7.13 16.42 5.52
CA ALA A 43 -7.08 14.96 5.50
C ALA A 43 -8.30 14.39 4.77
N ILE A 44 -8.03 13.37 3.96
CA ILE A 44 -9.01 12.56 3.24
C ILE A 44 -8.95 11.17 3.86
N PHE A 45 -10.09 10.66 4.29
CA PHE A 45 -10.25 9.29 4.77
C PHE A 45 -11.19 8.53 3.83
N THR A 46 -10.88 7.28 3.56
CA THR A 46 -11.74 6.36 2.80
C THR A 46 -11.57 4.94 3.33
N PRO A 47 -12.65 4.16 3.49
CA PRO A 47 -12.54 2.74 3.84
C PRO A 47 -11.77 1.99 2.75
N VAL A 48 -10.91 1.06 3.17
CA VAL A 48 -10.15 0.15 2.31
C VAL A 48 -10.27 -1.30 2.77
N ALA A 49 -11.31 -1.63 3.55
CA ALA A 49 -11.53 -2.98 4.10
C ALA A 49 -11.70 -4.10 3.04
N GLY A 50 -11.91 -3.74 1.77
CA GLY A 50 -11.96 -4.70 0.65
C GLY A 50 -10.62 -4.91 -0.05
N LEU A 51 -9.56 -4.23 0.37
CA LEU A 51 -8.26 -4.24 -0.30
C LEU A 51 -7.59 -5.60 -0.14
N GLN A 52 -7.15 -6.18 -1.25
CA GLN A 52 -6.35 -7.40 -1.24
C GLN A 52 -4.87 -7.05 -1.09
N ILE A 53 -4.07 -7.98 -0.57
CA ILE A 53 -2.63 -7.79 -0.34
C ILE A 53 -1.94 -7.37 -1.65
N GLU A 54 -2.21 -8.09 -2.75
CA GLU A 54 -1.63 -7.85 -4.08
C GLU A 54 -1.97 -6.48 -4.68
N ASP A 55 -3.07 -5.86 -4.24
CA ASP A 55 -3.50 -4.54 -4.71
C ASP A 55 -3.04 -3.42 -3.76
N THR A 56 -2.55 -3.78 -2.58
CA THR A 56 -2.03 -2.84 -1.59
C THR A 56 -0.71 -2.24 -2.08
N ASP A 57 0.15 -3.02 -2.74
CA ASP A 57 1.37 -2.52 -3.42
C ASP A 57 1.02 -1.44 -4.45
N LYS A 58 0.05 -1.73 -5.32
CA LYS A 58 -0.38 -0.80 -6.38
C LYS A 58 -0.92 0.51 -5.79
N LEU A 59 -1.59 0.45 -4.64
CA LEU A 59 -2.04 1.63 -3.93
C LEU A 59 -0.85 2.45 -3.41
N PHE A 60 0.13 1.81 -2.79
CA PHE A 60 1.31 2.51 -2.28
C PHE A 60 2.15 3.11 -3.40
N ASP A 61 2.41 2.36 -4.49
CA ASP A 61 3.08 2.86 -5.69
C ASP A 61 2.39 4.11 -6.24
N TRP A 62 1.06 4.07 -6.35
CA TRP A 62 0.29 5.21 -6.83
C TRP A 62 0.42 6.42 -5.88
N LEU A 63 0.40 6.20 -4.56
CA LEU A 63 0.54 7.27 -3.57
C LEU A 63 1.92 7.93 -3.66
N GLU A 64 2.97 7.15 -3.88
CA GLU A 64 4.34 7.63 -4.05
C GLU A 64 4.50 8.42 -5.35
N ASP A 65 4.06 7.86 -6.47
CA ASP A 65 4.12 8.50 -7.79
C ASP A 65 3.38 9.85 -7.82
N ASN A 66 2.30 9.97 -7.05
CA ASN A 66 1.47 11.16 -7.01
C ASN A 66 1.79 12.12 -5.84
N GLN A 67 2.75 11.79 -4.98
CA GLN A 67 3.09 12.58 -3.79
C GLN A 67 3.35 14.05 -4.12
N LYS A 68 4.13 14.31 -5.18
CA LYS A 68 4.48 15.66 -5.64
C LYS A 68 3.29 16.37 -6.30
N LYS A 69 2.49 15.65 -7.09
CA LYS A 69 1.34 16.23 -7.81
C LYS A 69 0.33 16.83 -6.85
N TYR A 70 -0.02 16.10 -5.79
CA TYR A 70 -1.03 16.54 -4.83
C TYR A 70 -0.45 17.18 -3.57
N ASN A 71 0.88 17.19 -3.40
CA ASN A 71 1.56 17.71 -2.22
C ASN A 71 1.12 16.96 -0.95
N PHE A 72 1.24 15.63 -0.98
CA PHE A 72 0.99 14.78 0.18
C PHE A 72 2.02 15.08 1.28
N LEU A 73 1.52 15.28 2.50
CA LEU A 73 2.33 15.37 3.70
C LEU A 73 2.74 13.97 4.16
N ASN A 74 1.76 13.08 4.26
CA ASN A 74 1.90 11.66 4.53
C ASN A 74 0.61 10.93 4.12
N TYR A 75 0.68 9.61 4.13
CA TYR A 75 -0.46 8.72 4.05
C TYR A 75 -0.21 7.53 4.97
N GLU A 76 -1.28 6.90 5.45
CA GLU A 76 -1.23 5.69 6.27
C GLU A 76 -2.54 4.91 6.13
N ILE A 77 -2.50 3.60 6.38
CA ILE A 77 -3.68 2.77 6.56
C ILE A 77 -3.76 2.43 8.04
N THR A 78 -4.89 2.73 8.67
CA THR A 78 -5.14 2.42 10.09
C THR A 78 -6.63 2.14 10.28
N ASP A 79 -6.97 1.11 11.06
CA ASP A 79 -8.36 0.70 11.31
C ASP A 79 -9.17 0.49 10.01
N ASN A 80 -8.51 -0.01 8.97
CA ASN A 80 -9.05 -0.23 7.61
C ASN A 80 -9.50 1.05 6.88
N PHE A 81 -8.98 2.22 7.28
CA PHE A 81 -9.11 3.45 6.51
C PHE A 81 -7.76 3.88 5.95
N LEU A 82 -7.76 4.24 4.67
CA LEU A 82 -6.68 5.01 4.10
C LEU A 82 -6.86 6.48 4.52
N CYS A 83 -5.87 7.03 5.19
CA CYS A 83 -5.75 8.44 5.53
C CYS A 83 -4.69 9.08 4.63
N ILE A 84 -5.06 10.08 3.85
CA ILE A 84 -4.13 10.90 3.05
C ILE A 84 -4.17 12.32 3.58
N ARG A 85 -3.04 12.84 4.06
CA ARG A 85 -2.93 14.24 4.50
C ARG A 85 -2.34 15.07 3.37
N LEU A 86 -3.13 15.98 2.84
CA LEU A 86 -2.71 16.97 1.85
C LEU A 86 -2.13 18.18 2.58
N LYS A 87 -0.88 18.53 2.32
CA LYS A 87 -0.27 19.73 2.90
C LYS A 87 -0.96 20.98 2.37
N GLU A 88 -1.34 21.88 3.27
CA GLU A 88 -1.84 23.22 2.96
C GLU A 88 -0.67 24.20 2.93
N GLY A 89 -0.66 25.05 1.90
CA GLY A 89 0.33 26.12 1.77
C GLY A 89 -0.15 27.42 2.44
N ILE A 90 0.54 28.52 2.15
CA ILE A 90 0.09 29.87 2.53
C ILE A 90 -1.25 30.19 1.86
N ILE A 91 -1.45 29.70 0.63
CA ILE A 91 -2.72 29.76 -0.08
C ILE A 91 -3.45 28.45 0.19
N ALA A 92 -4.68 28.57 0.69
CA ALA A 92 -5.55 27.43 0.90
C ALA A 92 -5.81 26.70 -0.41
N ARG A 93 -5.83 25.37 -0.36
CA ARG A 93 -6.15 24.51 -1.49
C ARG A 93 -7.54 24.85 -2.04
N SER A 94 -7.69 24.70 -3.35
CA SER A 94 -8.97 24.91 -4.01
C SER A 94 -9.88 23.69 -3.87
N VAL A 95 -11.19 23.94 -3.90
CA VAL A 95 -12.22 22.87 -3.95
C VAL A 95 -11.98 21.90 -5.11
N ASN A 96 -11.54 22.41 -6.26
CA ASN A 96 -11.26 21.58 -7.43
C ASN A 96 -10.03 20.70 -7.24
N SER A 97 -8.98 21.17 -6.53
CA SER A 97 -7.80 20.35 -6.26
C SER A 97 -8.12 19.19 -5.31
N ILE A 98 -8.93 19.41 -4.26
CA ILE A 98 -9.41 18.31 -3.40
C ILE A 98 -10.23 17.32 -4.23
N ARG A 99 -11.05 17.84 -5.15
CA ARG A 99 -11.88 17.01 -6.02
C ARG A 99 -11.04 16.14 -6.96
N GLU A 100 -10.03 16.71 -7.58
CA GLU A 100 -9.10 16.00 -8.46
C GLU A 100 -8.40 14.86 -7.70
N THR A 101 -7.94 15.11 -6.47
CA THR A 101 -7.34 14.05 -5.64
C THR A 101 -8.33 12.91 -5.36
N ILE A 102 -9.56 13.23 -4.95
CA ILE A 102 -10.60 12.21 -4.72
C ILE A 102 -10.91 11.47 -6.02
N GLU A 103 -10.94 12.16 -7.15
CA GLU A 103 -11.26 11.54 -8.43
C GLU A 103 -10.20 10.58 -8.91
N ASP A 104 -8.94 10.98 -8.88
CA ASP A 104 -7.85 10.11 -9.30
C ASP A 104 -7.66 8.93 -8.32
N LEU A 105 -7.92 9.12 -7.03
CA LEU A 105 -7.96 8.03 -6.04
C LEU A 105 -9.12 7.06 -6.32
N SER A 106 -10.33 7.54 -6.57
CA SER A 106 -11.45 6.66 -6.95
C SER A 106 -11.20 5.95 -8.28
N ASN A 107 -10.51 6.59 -9.22
CA ASN A 107 -10.11 5.96 -10.48
C ASN A 107 -9.17 4.79 -10.24
N LEU A 108 -8.18 4.96 -9.36
CA LEU A 108 -7.29 3.88 -8.93
C LEU A 108 -8.10 2.73 -8.31
N PHE A 109 -9.02 3.03 -7.37
CA PHE A 109 -9.84 2.01 -6.74
C PHE A 109 -10.66 1.20 -7.74
N GLN A 110 -11.19 1.84 -8.79
CA GLN A 110 -11.86 1.13 -9.89
C GLN A 110 -10.90 0.28 -10.72
N GLN A 111 -9.63 0.68 -10.87
CA GLN A 111 -8.62 -0.07 -11.65
C GLN A 111 -8.13 -1.33 -10.91
N ILE A 112 -8.09 -1.28 -9.58
CA ILE A 112 -7.73 -2.43 -8.73
C ILE A 112 -8.98 -3.22 -8.28
N ASP A 113 -10.14 -2.96 -8.88
CA ASP A 113 -11.41 -3.61 -8.57
C ASP A 113 -11.78 -3.61 -7.06
N LEU A 114 -11.40 -2.54 -6.35
CA LEU A 114 -11.69 -2.39 -4.92
C LEU A 114 -13.20 -2.28 -4.70
N LEU A 115 -13.76 -3.26 -4.00
CA LEU A 115 -15.18 -3.29 -3.64
C LEU A 115 -15.47 -2.23 -2.57
N SER A 116 -16.40 -1.31 -2.88
CA SER A 116 -16.74 -0.20 -1.98
C SER A 116 -17.77 -0.58 -0.91
N GLU A 117 -18.73 -1.44 -1.23
CA GLU A 117 -19.81 -1.91 -0.34
C GLU A 117 -19.32 -3.07 0.54
N VAL A 118 -18.29 -2.81 1.34
CA VAL A 118 -17.67 -3.79 2.24
C VAL A 118 -17.68 -3.26 3.66
N CYS A 119 -18.02 -4.13 4.62
CA CYS A 119 -18.01 -3.80 6.04
C CYS A 119 -16.58 -3.50 6.50
N VAL A 120 -16.37 -2.32 7.08
CA VAL A 120 -15.03 -1.84 7.49
C VAL A 120 -14.38 -2.71 8.57
N VAL A 121 -15.19 -3.43 9.34
CA VAL A 121 -14.72 -4.27 10.45
C VAL A 121 -14.38 -5.68 9.97
N CYS A 122 -15.24 -6.31 9.17
CA CYS A 122 -15.11 -7.74 8.85
C CYS A 122 -14.73 -8.06 7.40
N GLY A 123 -14.63 -7.06 6.51
CA GLY A 123 -14.25 -7.25 5.11
C GLY A 123 -15.30 -7.95 4.23
N LYS A 124 -16.52 -8.21 4.76
CA LYS A 124 -17.58 -8.88 4.00
C LYS A 124 -18.50 -7.89 3.28
N PRO A 125 -19.12 -8.29 2.15
CA PRO A 125 -20.08 -7.47 1.43
C PRO A 125 -21.23 -6.97 2.31
N THR A 126 -21.72 -5.79 1.99
CA THR A 126 -22.77 -5.10 2.74
C THR A 126 -23.64 -4.28 1.77
N THR A 127 -24.57 -3.48 2.30
CA THR A 127 -25.55 -2.73 1.50
C THR A 127 -25.66 -1.29 1.97
N ASP A 128 -26.32 -0.44 1.19
CA ASP A 128 -26.60 0.96 1.54
C ASP A 128 -27.28 1.14 2.92
N ALA A 129 -28.06 0.16 3.38
CA ALA A 129 -28.69 0.21 4.70
C ALA A 129 -27.68 0.20 5.87
N ASN A 130 -26.42 -0.12 5.57
CA ASN A 130 -25.33 -0.24 6.54
C ASN A 130 -24.36 0.95 6.48
N LYS A 131 -24.66 2.02 5.74
CA LYS A 131 -23.89 3.26 5.78
C LYS A 131 -23.99 3.89 7.17
N GLY A 132 -22.85 4.26 7.74
CA GLY A 132 -22.79 4.85 9.07
C GLY A 132 -21.41 5.43 9.37
N LEU A 133 -21.16 5.67 10.65
CA LEU A 133 -19.87 6.15 11.15
C LEU A 133 -19.24 5.05 12.01
N TYR A 134 -17.95 4.81 11.79
CA TYR A 134 -17.09 4.00 12.65
C TYR A 134 -15.84 4.83 12.93
N LEU A 135 -15.51 5.04 14.21
CA LEU A 135 -14.46 5.98 14.63
C LEU A 135 -14.66 7.40 14.02
N ASP A 136 -15.91 7.86 13.96
CA ASP A 136 -16.32 9.12 13.33
C ASP A 136 -16.06 9.23 11.81
N LEU A 137 -15.67 8.13 11.17
CA LEU A 137 -15.40 8.05 9.73
C LEU A 137 -16.53 7.33 8.97
N PHE A 138 -16.92 7.90 7.83
CA PHE A 138 -17.99 7.40 6.99
C PHE A 138 -17.60 6.10 6.28
N CYS A 139 -18.37 5.05 6.55
CA CYS A 139 -18.10 3.70 6.05
C CYS A 139 -19.40 2.86 5.96
N TYR A 140 -19.25 1.64 5.46
CA TYR A 140 -20.27 0.61 5.66
C TYR A 140 -19.91 -0.26 6.86
N MET A 141 -20.89 -0.62 7.68
CA MET A 141 -20.69 -1.48 8.85
C MET A 141 -21.93 -2.34 9.13
N HIS A 142 -21.74 -3.65 9.29
CA HIS A 142 -22.81 -4.53 9.76
C HIS A 142 -23.16 -4.18 11.21
N ALA A 143 -24.45 -4.24 11.57
CA ALA A 143 -24.90 -3.89 12.92
C ALA A 143 -24.26 -4.81 13.99
N GLU A 144 -24.06 -6.09 13.66
CA GLU A 144 -23.38 -7.06 14.53
C GLU A 144 -21.87 -6.82 14.70
N CYS A 145 -21.26 -5.97 13.87
CA CYS A 145 -19.82 -5.71 13.88
C CYS A 145 -19.41 -4.50 14.72
N GLU A 146 -20.34 -3.68 15.22
CA GLU A 146 -20.07 -2.42 15.92
C GLU A 146 -19.07 -2.54 17.09
N TYR A 147 -19.05 -3.69 17.76
CA TYR A 147 -18.23 -3.94 18.96
C TYR A 147 -17.17 -5.03 18.74
N LEU A 148 -16.91 -5.41 17.50
CA LEU A 148 -15.88 -6.40 17.17
C LEU A 148 -14.55 -5.72 16.86
N GLU A 149 -13.46 -6.45 17.08
CA GLU A 149 -12.15 -6.07 16.58
C GLU A 149 -12.13 -6.19 15.05
N GLY A 150 -11.62 -5.16 14.38
CA GLY A 150 -11.53 -5.12 12.93
C GLY A 150 -10.46 -6.07 12.39
N ILE A 151 -10.59 -6.42 11.12
CA ILE A 151 -9.46 -6.99 10.36
C ILE A 151 -8.30 -5.99 10.35
N ASP A 152 -7.08 -6.48 10.20
CA ASP A 152 -5.87 -5.64 10.17
C ASP A 152 -5.19 -5.77 8.81
N ILE A 153 -5.67 -5.00 7.83
CA ILE A 153 -5.14 -5.02 6.46
C ILE A 153 -3.68 -4.59 6.43
N ALA A 154 -3.31 -3.57 7.21
CA ALA A 154 -1.94 -3.08 7.26
C ALA A 154 -0.98 -4.15 7.79
N GLY A 155 -1.34 -4.80 8.90
CA GLY A 155 -0.53 -5.88 9.47
C GLY A 155 -0.54 -7.17 8.65
N GLU A 156 -1.61 -7.45 7.87
CA GLU A 156 -1.60 -8.54 6.88
C GLU A 156 -0.61 -8.26 5.74
N TYR A 157 -0.63 -7.05 5.19
CA TYR A 157 0.30 -6.63 4.15
C TYR A 157 1.76 -6.63 4.63
N GLU A 158 2.06 -6.07 5.81
CA GLU A 158 3.42 -6.07 6.37
C GLU A 158 3.97 -7.50 6.53
N ARG A 159 3.14 -8.45 7.00
CA ARG A 159 3.53 -9.86 7.13
C ARG A 159 3.80 -10.53 5.78
N ALA A 160 3.01 -10.20 4.75
CA ALA A 160 3.23 -10.72 3.41
C ALA A 160 4.55 -10.20 2.83
N LEU A 161 4.80 -8.89 2.93
CA LEU A 161 6.03 -8.27 2.46
C LEU A 161 7.27 -8.83 3.16
N GLU A 162 7.22 -9.04 4.48
CA GLU A 162 8.30 -9.70 5.22
C GLU A 162 8.57 -11.13 4.76
N ALA A 163 7.54 -11.88 4.37
CA ALA A 163 7.69 -13.24 3.88
C ALA A 163 8.37 -13.25 2.51
N GLU A 164 7.95 -12.37 1.59
CA GLU A 164 8.57 -12.23 0.27
C GLU A 164 10.04 -11.82 0.33
N LEU A 165 10.38 -10.89 1.23
CA LEU A 165 11.76 -10.46 1.44
C LEU A 165 12.63 -11.61 1.97
N LYS A 166 12.11 -12.41 2.91
CA LYS A 166 12.84 -13.59 3.43
C LYS A 166 13.04 -14.65 2.35
N GLU A 167 12.02 -14.91 1.53
CA GLU A 167 12.13 -15.84 0.40
C GLU A 167 13.16 -15.36 -0.64
N ALA A 168 13.21 -14.06 -0.94
CA ALA A 168 14.20 -13.48 -1.83
C ALA A 168 15.63 -13.58 -1.26
N GLU A 169 15.82 -13.28 0.02
CA GLU A 169 17.11 -13.42 0.70
C GLU A 169 17.60 -14.89 0.71
N GLU A 170 16.71 -15.83 0.99
CA GLU A 170 17.03 -17.27 0.98
C GLU A 170 17.39 -17.76 -0.43
N ALA A 171 16.70 -17.29 -1.47
CA ALA A 171 17.00 -17.61 -2.86
C ALA A 171 18.35 -17.04 -3.32
N GLU A 172 18.72 -15.83 -2.89
CA GLU A 172 20.04 -15.26 -3.16
C GLU A 172 21.16 -16.05 -2.47
N ILE A 173 20.94 -16.49 -1.22
CA ILE A 173 21.90 -17.32 -0.49
C ILE A 173 22.13 -18.66 -1.20
N ASP A 174 21.09 -19.29 -1.74
CA ASP A 174 21.21 -20.57 -2.44
C ASP A 174 21.94 -20.42 -3.79
N GLN A 175 21.69 -19.34 -4.53
CA GLN A 175 22.44 -19.03 -5.75
C GLN A 175 23.93 -18.80 -5.47
N VAL A 176 24.27 -18.09 -4.39
CA VAL A 176 25.68 -17.90 -4.00
C VAL A 176 26.35 -19.21 -3.59
N LYS A 177 25.63 -20.10 -2.89
CA LYS A 177 26.17 -21.43 -2.54
C LYS A 177 26.40 -22.31 -3.76
N GLU A 178 25.50 -22.27 -4.75
CA GLU A 178 25.63 -23.05 -5.98
C GLU A 178 26.82 -22.58 -6.82
N VAL A 179 27.03 -21.26 -6.93
CA VAL A 179 28.20 -20.67 -7.63
C VAL A 179 29.52 -20.98 -6.90
N VAL A 180 29.55 -20.89 -5.57
CA VAL A 180 30.75 -21.24 -4.77
C VAL A 180 31.03 -22.75 -4.82
N GLY A 181 29.99 -23.58 -4.87
CA GLY A 181 30.10 -25.03 -5.08
C GLY A 181 30.69 -25.37 -6.45
N ALA A 182 30.17 -24.76 -7.53
CA ALA A 182 30.68 -24.93 -8.88
C ALA A 182 32.14 -24.44 -9.03
N ALA A 183 32.47 -23.29 -8.44
CA ALA A 183 33.83 -22.75 -8.47
C ALA A 183 34.84 -23.65 -7.72
N LYS A 184 34.44 -24.30 -6.63
CA LYS A 184 35.30 -25.29 -5.95
C LYS A 184 35.54 -26.54 -6.79
N ILE A 185 34.53 -27.00 -7.53
CA ILE A 185 34.65 -28.18 -8.41
C ILE A 185 35.60 -27.89 -9.56
N GLU A 186 35.57 -26.69 -10.17
CA GLU A 186 36.52 -26.34 -11.25
C GLU A 186 37.98 -26.24 -10.76
N VAL A 187 38.19 -25.80 -9.51
CA VAL A 187 39.54 -25.72 -8.91
C VAL A 187 40.10 -27.12 -8.63
N GLU A 188 39.30 -28.05 -8.12
CA GLU A 188 39.73 -29.44 -7.89
C GLU A 188 39.99 -30.20 -9.21
N VAL A 189 39.18 -29.96 -10.25
CA VAL A 189 39.37 -30.59 -11.58
C VAL A 189 40.61 -30.05 -12.30
N ALA A 190 40.98 -28.78 -12.07
CA ALA A 190 42.20 -28.20 -12.62
C ALA A 190 43.46 -28.80 -11.96
N GLU A 191 43.47 -28.97 -10.63
CA GLU A 191 44.60 -29.55 -9.89
C GLU A 191 44.83 -31.04 -10.21
N GLU A 192 43.77 -31.83 -10.47
CA GLU A 192 43.94 -33.23 -10.92
C GLU A 192 44.46 -33.34 -12.37
N SER A 193 44.23 -32.33 -13.22
CA SER A 193 44.70 -32.33 -14.61
C SER A 193 46.18 -31.96 -14.77
N GLU A 194 46.72 -31.10 -13.90
CA GLU A 194 48.16 -30.79 -13.86
C GLU A 194 48.98 -31.95 -13.29
N ALA A 195 48.47 -32.67 -12.29
CA ALA A 195 49.14 -33.84 -11.72
C ALA A 195 49.23 -35.03 -12.71
N ALA A 196 48.37 -35.09 -13.73
CA ALA A 196 48.41 -36.12 -14.76
C ALA A 196 49.40 -35.80 -15.91
N MET A 197 49.85 -34.54 -16.06
CA MET A 197 50.78 -34.14 -17.12
C MET A 197 52.26 -34.27 -16.70
N GLU A 198 52.56 -34.29 -15.39
CA GLU A 198 53.93 -34.41 -14.88
C GLU A 198 54.47 -35.86 -14.88
N VAL A 199 53.62 -36.88 -15.12
CA VAL A 199 54.03 -38.30 -15.12
C VAL A 199 54.49 -38.80 -16.50
N VAL A 200 54.39 -37.99 -17.57
CA VAL A 200 54.71 -38.43 -18.94
C VAL A 200 56.09 -37.93 -19.43
N GLU A 201 56.74 -36.97 -18.77
CA GLU A 201 58.04 -36.42 -19.23
C GLU A 201 59.31 -37.04 -18.58
N GLU A 202 59.20 -37.97 -17.62
CA GLU A 202 60.39 -38.61 -17.01
C GLU A 202 60.77 -39.99 -17.57
N THR A 203 60.11 -40.52 -18.61
CA THR A 203 60.41 -41.89 -19.14
C THR A 203 61.22 -41.98 -20.43
N GLU A 204 61.66 -40.87 -21.04
CA GLU A 204 62.41 -40.93 -22.31
C GLU A 204 63.76 -40.19 -22.30
N LEU A 205 64.60 -40.35 -21.27
CA LEU A 205 65.99 -39.88 -21.33
C LEU A 205 66.92 -40.74 -20.47
N ASN A 206 66.97 -42.05 -20.76
CA ASN A 206 68.08 -42.90 -20.31
C ASN A 206 68.28 -44.12 -21.21
N GLN A 207 68.63 -43.87 -22.48
CA GLN A 207 69.37 -44.84 -23.30
C GLN A 207 70.39 -44.08 -24.17
N ASN A 208 71.62 -43.97 -23.68
CA ASN A 208 72.85 -43.99 -24.48
C ASN A 208 74.06 -44.25 -23.57
#